data_AF-H3AZZ4-F1
#
_entry.id   AF-H3AZZ4-F1
#
_cell.length_a   1.000
_cell.length_b   1.000
_cell.length_c   1.000
_cell.angle_alpha   90.00
_cell.angle_beta   90.00
_cell.angle_gamma   90.00
#
_symmetry.space_group_name_H-M   'P 1'
#
loop_
_entity.id
_entity.type
_entity.pdbx_description
1 polymer ?
#
loop_
_entity_poly.entity_id
_entity_poly.type
_entity_poly.pdbx_seq_one_letter_code
_entity_poly.pdbx_strand_id
1 'polypeptide(L)'
;MASYLAQEVELSRRHEEILAQRVALLQQVESQLEDQKNGKKLKAEESEAAHKRNVVLLHDLEKAEETLSVQARMLPHPDTVKLETRYWASVEEKLPKWEQFLLGKALSLDNVGKSRKQKQSPNPKKTSQEKQKTRASDLPPSGFISKS
;
A
#
# COMPACT_ATOMS: atom_id res chain seq x y z
N MET A 1 -71.60 -42.59 -31.47
CA MET A 1 -72.05 -41.61 -30.44
C MET A 1 -71.19 -41.69 -29.18
N ALA A 2 -71.14 -42.83 -28.46
CA ALA A 2 -70.41 -42.93 -27.18
C ALA A 2 -68.88 -42.66 -27.25
N SER A 3 -68.20 -43.08 -28.32
CA SER A 3 -66.75 -42.88 -28.50
C SER A 3 -66.34 -41.40 -28.61
N TYR A 4 -67.12 -40.61 -29.36
CA TYR A 4 -66.88 -39.17 -29.52
C TYR A 4 -67.08 -38.40 -28.21
N LEU A 5 -68.12 -38.75 -27.45
CA LEU A 5 -68.38 -38.15 -26.14
C LEU A 5 -67.24 -38.44 -25.16
N ALA A 6 -66.72 -39.67 -25.12
CA ALA A 6 -65.59 -40.03 -24.29
C ALA A 6 -64.33 -39.23 -24.64
N GLN A 7 -64.10 -38.98 -25.94
CA GLN A 7 -62.98 -38.18 -26.43
C GLN A 7 -63.10 -36.70 -26.03
N GLU A 8 -64.30 -36.13 -26.12
CA GLU A 8 -64.56 -34.73 -25.73
C GLU A 8 -64.34 -34.50 -24.23
N VAL A 9 -64.77 -35.46 -23.40
CA VAL A 9 -64.55 -35.42 -21.95
C VAL A 9 -63.05 -35.46 -21.63
N GLU A 10 -62.29 -36.32 -22.30
CA GLU A 10 -60.84 -36.41 -22.12
C GLU A 10 -60.11 -35.14 -22.59
N LEU A 11 -60.53 -34.55 -23.71
CA LEU A 11 -60.00 -33.27 -24.19
C LEU A 11 -60.28 -32.14 -23.21
N SER A 12 -61.51 -32.07 -22.70
CA SER A 12 -61.92 -31.08 -21.69
C SER A 12 -61.09 -31.22 -20.42
N ARG A 13 -60.86 -32.46 -19.96
CA ARG A 13 -60.00 -32.73 -18.80
C ARG A 13 -58.58 -32.22 -19.02
N ARG A 14 -57.97 -32.50 -20.17
CA ARG A 14 -56.62 -32.00 -20.51
C ARG A 14 -56.59 -30.48 -20.61
N HIS A 15 -57.65 -29.86 -21.11
CA HIS A 15 -57.75 -28.41 -21.16
C HIS A 15 -57.73 -27.80 -19.76
N GLU A 16 -58.52 -28.35 -18.83
CA GLU A 16 -58.51 -27.92 -17.43
C GLU A 16 -57.14 -28.12 -16.77
N GLU A 17 -56.45 -29.23 -17.06
CA GLU A 17 -55.08 -29.45 -16.59
C GLU A 17 -54.11 -28.38 -17.12
N ILE A 18 -54.21 -28.00 -18.40
CA ILE A 18 -53.40 -26.94 -19.01
C ILE A 18 -53.71 -25.58 -18.37
N LEU A 19 -55.00 -25.27 -18.14
CA LEU A 19 -55.41 -24.04 -17.49
C LEU A 19 -54.89 -23.96 -16.05
N ALA A 20 -54.97 -25.04 -15.29
CA ALA A 20 -54.45 -25.11 -13.93
C ALA A 20 -52.93 -24.87 -13.89
N GLN A 21 -52.18 -25.51 -14.79
CA GLN A 21 -50.73 -25.28 -14.91
C GLN A 21 -50.40 -23.84 -15.27
N ARG A 22 -51.15 -23.24 -16.19
CA ARG A 22 -50.97 -21.83 -16.59
C ARG A 22 -51.21 -20.89 -15.41
N VAL A 23 -52.27 -21.10 -14.63
CA VAL A 23 -52.56 -20.28 -13.45
C VAL A 23 -51.44 -20.40 -12.42
N ALA A 24 -50.99 -21.61 -12.11
CA ALA A 24 -49.89 -21.83 -11.17
C ALA A 24 -48.59 -21.13 -11.63
N LEU A 25 -48.26 -21.24 -12.92
CA LEU A 25 -47.07 -20.59 -13.48
C LEU A 25 -47.18 -19.05 -13.44
N LEU A 26 -48.35 -18.50 -13.77
CA LEU A 26 -48.57 -17.05 -13.71
C LEU A 26 -48.41 -16.52 -12.28
N GLN A 27 -48.99 -17.21 -11.30
CA GLN A 27 -48.86 -16.84 -9.90
C GLN A 27 -47.39 -16.89 -9.44
N GLN A 28 -46.64 -17.92 -9.87
CA GLN A 28 -45.21 -18.02 -9.56
C GLN A 28 -44.40 -16.89 -10.18
N VAL A 29 -44.65 -16.53 -11.44
CA VAL A 29 -43.93 -15.45 -12.12
C VAL A 29 -44.25 -14.11 -11.46
N GLU A 30 -45.51 -13.88 -11.08
CA GLU A 30 -45.93 -12.67 -10.38
C GLU A 30 -45.22 -12.52 -9.03
N SER A 31 -45.19 -13.57 -8.20
CA SER A 31 -44.50 -13.52 -6.91
C SER A 31 -43.00 -13.26 -7.07
N GLN A 32 -42.35 -13.91 -8.03
CA GLN A 32 -40.94 -13.69 -8.33
C GLN A 32 -40.65 -12.26 -8.80
N LEU A 33 -41.57 -11.65 -9.56
CA LEU A 33 -41.44 -10.27 -10.00
C LEU A 33 -41.57 -9.30 -8.81
N GLU A 34 -42.51 -9.55 -7.91
CA GLU A 34 -42.69 -8.76 -6.68
C GLU A 34 -41.46 -8.84 -5.79
N ASP A 35 -40.93 -10.04 -5.54
CA ASP A 35 -39.73 -10.26 -4.75
C ASP A 35 -38.53 -9.51 -5.34
N GLN A 36 -38.34 -9.60 -6.66
CA GLN A 36 -37.27 -8.88 -7.34
C GLN A 36 -37.43 -7.37 -7.24
N LYS A 37 -38.66 -6.86 -7.38
CA LYS A 37 -38.97 -5.43 -7.26
C LYS A 37 -38.69 -4.93 -5.85
N ASN A 38 -39.10 -5.69 -4.84
CA ASN A 38 -38.88 -5.36 -3.44
C ASN A 38 -37.38 -5.41 -3.08
N GLY A 39 -36.67 -6.44 -3.54
CA GLY A 39 -35.22 -6.54 -3.37
C GLY A 39 -34.45 -5.38 -4.01
N LYS A 40 -34.88 -4.91 -5.19
CA LYS A 40 -34.30 -3.71 -5.83
C LYS A 40 -34.56 -2.43 -5.03
N LYS A 41 -35.77 -2.26 -4.49
CA LYS A 41 -36.12 -1.10 -3.65
C LYS A 41 -35.29 -1.06 -2.37
N LEU A 42 -35.21 -2.18 -1.64
CA LEU A 42 -34.42 -2.27 -0.40
C LEU A 42 -32.94 -1.94 -0.65
N LYS A 43 -32.36 -2.47 -1.73
CA LYS A 43 -30.97 -2.14 -2.12
C LYS A 43 -30.80 -0.67 -2.46
N ALA A 44 -31.76 -0.07 -3.17
CA ALA A 44 -31.73 1.36 -3.49
C ALA A 44 -31.78 2.22 -2.22
N GLU A 45 -32.70 1.92 -1.30
CA GLU A 45 -32.83 2.61 -0.02
C GLU A 45 -31.56 2.48 0.83
N GLU A 46 -30.97 1.28 0.90
CA GLU A 46 -29.71 1.06 1.61
C GLU A 46 -28.56 1.85 0.98
N SER A 47 -28.47 1.86 -0.36
CA SER A 47 -27.46 2.63 -1.09
C SER A 47 -27.63 4.14 -0.90
N GLU A 48 -28.87 4.63 -0.86
CA GLU A 48 -29.17 6.04 -0.63
C GLU A 48 -28.82 6.44 0.81
N ALA A 49 -29.16 5.59 1.78
CA ALA A 49 -28.81 5.80 3.17
C ALA A 49 -27.29 5.77 3.41
N ALA A 50 -26.57 4.88 2.70
CA ALA A 50 -25.11 4.85 2.71
C ALA A 50 -24.53 6.10 2.03
N HIS A 51 -25.09 6.53 0.90
CA HIS A 51 -24.66 7.74 0.21
C HIS A 51 -24.81 8.99 1.09
N LYS A 52 -25.96 9.16 1.75
CA LYS A 52 -26.20 10.25 2.71
C LYS A 52 -25.17 10.26 3.84
N ARG A 53 -24.88 9.08 4.42
CA ARG A 53 -23.83 8.93 5.43
C ARG A 53 -22.45 9.30 4.90
N ASN A 54 -22.10 8.84 3.70
CA ASN A 54 -20.81 9.11 3.07
C ASN A 54 -20.62 10.60 2.77
N VAL A 55 -21.67 11.31 2.35
CA VAL A 55 -21.61 12.77 2.11
C VAL A 55 -21.28 13.52 3.41
N VAL A 56 -21.92 13.16 4.52
CA VAL A 56 -21.63 13.77 5.83
C VAL A 56 -20.19 13.48 6.25
N LEU A 57 -19.76 12.22 6.16
CA LEU A 57 -18.39 11.83 6.50
C LEU A 57 -17.35 12.54 5.65
N LEU A 58 -17.60 12.71 4.35
CA LEU A 58 -16.67 13.38 3.44
C LEU A 58 -16.49 14.85 3.84
N HIS A 59 -17.57 15.53 4.17
CA HIS A 59 -17.51 16.91 4.64
C HIS A 59 -16.82 17.04 6.02
N ASP A 60 -17.04 16.08 6.93
CA ASP A 60 -16.34 16.06 8.20
C ASP A 60 -14.83 15.81 8.03
N LEU A 61 -14.45 14.95 7.06
CA LEU A 61 -13.06 14.71 6.68
C LEU A 61 -12.42 15.95 6.05
N GLU A 62 -13.13 16.65 5.16
CA GLU A 62 -12.66 17.89 4.55
C GLU A 62 -12.38 18.96 5.62
N LYS A 63 -13.29 19.13 6.59
CA LYS A 63 -13.06 20.02 7.73
C LYS A 63 -11.86 19.59 8.57
N ALA A 64 -11.73 18.30 8.86
CA ALA A 64 -10.59 17.79 9.61
C ALA A 64 -9.28 18.06 8.84
N GLU A 65 -9.26 17.86 7.52
CA GLU A 65 -8.13 18.16 6.65
C GLU A 65 -7.79 19.66 6.64
N GLU A 66 -8.78 20.55 6.56
CA GLU A 66 -8.58 21.98 6.65
C GLU A 66 -7.93 22.38 7.98
N THR A 67 -8.45 21.86 9.10
CA THR A 67 -7.89 22.15 10.43
C THR A 67 -6.46 21.65 10.56
N LEU A 68 -6.17 20.44 10.07
CA LEU A 68 -4.83 19.87 10.07
C LEU A 68 -3.90 20.66 9.14
N SER A 69 -4.39 21.08 7.97
CA SER A 69 -3.62 21.88 7.01
C SER A 69 -3.24 23.23 7.60
N VAL A 70 -4.16 23.88 8.32
CA VAL A 70 -3.85 25.11 9.07
C VAL A 70 -2.79 24.84 10.13
N GLN A 71 -2.91 23.77 10.91
CA GLN A 71 -1.92 23.39 11.91
C GLN A 71 -0.56 23.04 11.30
N ALA A 72 -0.52 22.33 10.18
CA ALA A 72 0.71 21.97 9.48
C ALA A 72 1.39 23.18 8.84
N ARG A 73 0.61 24.16 8.36
CA ARG A 73 1.12 25.46 7.87
C ARG A 73 1.58 26.36 9.00
N MET A 74 1.10 26.15 10.23
CA MET A 74 1.69 26.81 11.39
C MET A 74 3.11 26.26 11.57
N LEU A 75 4.09 27.06 11.16
CA LEU A 75 5.49 26.71 11.30
C LEU A 75 5.78 26.41 12.78
N PRO A 76 6.53 25.34 13.11
CA PRO A 76 6.96 25.10 14.48
C PRO A 76 7.63 26.35 15.04
N HIS A 77 7.45 26.62 16.34
CA HIS A 77 7.99 27.82 16.98
C HIS A 77 9.49 27.94 16.68
N PRO A 78 10.03 29.13 16.34
CA PRO A 78 11.43 29.29 15.92
C PRO A 78 12.44 28.64 16.87
N ASP A 79 12.15 28.57 18.17
CA ASP A 79 13.05 27.91 19.12
C ASP A 79 13.04 26.38 19.02
N THR A 80 11.92 25.74 18.63
CA THR A 80 11.89 24.30 18.36
C THR A 80 12.67 23.98 17.10
N VAL A 81 12.56 24.80 16.05
CA VAL A 81 13.34 24.65 14.81
C VAL A 81 14.83 24.82 15.07
N LYS A 82 15.22 25.85 15.84
CA LYS A 82 16.62 26.06 16.27
C LYS A 82 17.14 24.87 17.08
N LEU A 83 16.34 24.33 18.00
CA LEU A 83 16.72 23.18 18.82
C LEU A 83 16.91 21.93 17.95
N GLU A 84 15.98 21.65 17.05
CA GLU A 84 16.06 20.54 16.10
C GLU A 84 17.31 20.66 15.22
N THR A 85 17.58 21.85 14.70
CA THR A 85 18.77 22.12 13.87
C THR A 85 20.06 21.85 14.66
N ARG A 86 20.12 22.33 15.92
CA ARG A 86 21.27 22.07 16.80
C ARG A 86 21.41 20.59 17.14
N TYR A 87 20.29 19.90 17.36
CA TYR A 87 20.28 18.47 17.64
C TYR A 87 20.82 17.68 16.46
N TRP A 88 20.31 17.89 15.24
CA TRP A 88 20.81 17.19 14.05
C TRP A 88 22.28 17.50 13.76
N ALA A 89 22.73 18.76 13.94
CA ALA A 89 24.14 19.09 13.85
C ALA A 89 25.00 18.34 14.89
N SER A 90 24.49 18.19 16.12
CA SER A 90 25.17 17.42 17.16
C SER A 90 25.19 15.91 16.84
N VAL A 91 24.11 15.37 16.28
CA VAL A 91 24.05 13.99 15.80
C VAL A 91 25.13 13.79 14.74
N GLU A 92 25.19 14.65 13.72
CA GLU A 92 26.20 14.61 12.65
C GLU A 92 27.63 14.67 13.18
N GLU A 93 27.90 15.51 14.19
CA GLU A 93 29.22 15.59 14.82
C GLU A 93 29.62 14.30 15.54
N LYS A 94 28.64 13.60 16.12
CA LYS A 94 28.86 12.32 16.82
C LYS A 94 28.77 11.11 15.88
N LEU A 95 28.41 11.30 14.61
CA LEU A 95 28.35 10.20 13.65
C LEU A 95 29.77 9.66 13.39
N PRO A 96 29.97 8.34 13.49
CA PRO A 96 31.24 7.73 13.14
C PRO A 96 31.56 7.91 11.65
N LYS A 97 32.85 8.05 11.33
CA LYS A 97 33.33 8.25 9.95
C LYS A 97 32.94 7.13 8.98
N TRP A 98 32.65 5.93 9.49
CA TRP A 98 32.22 4.79 8.68
C TRP A 98 30.80 4.94 8.09
N GLU A 99 29.99 5.88 8.58
CA GLU A 99 28.63 6.14 8.06
C GLU A 99 28.66 6.64 6.60
N GLN A 100 29.70 7.40 6.22
CA GLN A 100 29.93 7.85 4.85
C GLN A 100 30.14 6.67 3.87
N PHE A 101 30.62 5.53 4.36
CA PHE A 101 30.75 4.31 3.57
C PHE A 101 29.39 3.65 3.33
N LEU A 102 28.48 3.69 4.30
CA LEU A 102 27.12 3.16 4.15
C LEU A 102 26.26 4.02 3.21
N LEU A 103 26.50 5.33 3.20
CA LEU A 103 25.84 6.28 2.30
C LEU A 103 26.40 6.30 0.87
N GLY A 104 27.44 5.50 0.57
CA GLY A 104 28.10 5.50 -0.75
C GLY A 104 28.82 6.80 -1.10
N LYS A 105 29.09 7.66 -0.09
CA LYS A 105 29.75 8.97 -0.24
C LYS A 105 31.24 8.92 0.04
N ALA A 106 31.73 7.87 0.70
CA ALA A 106 33.17 7.64 0.84
C ALA A 106 33.76 7.34 -0.54
N LEU A 107 34.76 8.13 -0.96
CA LEU A 107 35.60 7.82 -2.11
C LEU A 107 36.05 6.36 -1.98
N SER A 108 35.61 5.52 -2.92
CA SER A 108 36.04 4.13 -3.02
C SER A 108 37.56 4.09 -2.82
N LEU A 109 37.99 3.25 -1.88
CA LEU A 109 39.38 2.85 -1.67
C LEU A 109 39.91 2.01 -2.85
N ASP A 110 39.49 2.33 -4.07
CA ASP A 110 39.95 1.73 -5.32
C ASP A 110 41.29 2.36 -5.71
N ASN A 111 42.32 2.19 -4.87
CA ASN A 111 43.73 2.43 -5.27
C ASN A 111 44.74 1.69 -4.38
N VAL A 112 44.35 0.63 -3.66
CA VAL A 112 45.31 -0.23 -2.95
C VAL A 112 45.32 -1.61 -3.61
N GLY A 113 46.05 -1.73 -4.71
CA GLY A 113 46.45 -3.05 -5.21
C GLY A 113 46.52 -3.18 -6.71
N LYS A 114 47.55 -2.59 -7.34
CA LYS A 114 48.19 -3.12 -8.56
C LYS A 114 49.50 -2.37 -8.82
N SER A 115 50.62 -2.93 -8.35
CA SER A 115 51.96 -2.57 -8.83
C SER A 115 52.83 -3.84 -8.91
N ARG A 116 53.17 -4.25 -10.13
CA ARG A 116 54.16 -5.28 -10.52
C ARG A 116 54.53 -4.94 -11.98
N LYS A 117 55.77 -4.77 -12.46
CA LYS A 117 57.14 -5.12 -12.04
C LYS A 117 58.15 -4.10 -12.66
N GLN A 118 59.08 -3.52 -11.87
CA GLN A 118 60.56 -3.66 -11.84
C GLN A 118 61.43 -3.35 -13.08
N LYS A 119 62.44 -2.46 -12.88
CA LYS A 119 63.90 -2.66 -13.12
C LYS A 119 64.70 -1.56 -12.34
N GLN A 120 65.37 -1.91 -11.22
CA GLN A 120 66.84 -1.93 -10.94
C GLN A 120 67.53 -0.54 -10.95
N SER A 121 68.38 -0.04 -10.04
CA SER A 121 69.12 -0.40 -8.77
C SER A 121 69.87 0.90 -8.30
N PRO A 122 70.75 0.98 -7.26
CA PRO A 122 70.78 0.47 -5.87
C PRO A 122 70.87 1.59 -4.77
N ASN A 123 70.71 1.16 -3.51
CA ASN A 123 70.62 1.82 -2.16
C ASN A 123 71.94 2.52 -1.67
N PRO A 124 72.12 3.04 -0.40
CA PRO A 124 71.20 3.36 0.73
C PRO A 124 71.49 4.67 1.53
N LYS A 125 70.53 5.15 2.35
CA LYS A 125 70.63 5.32 3.84
C LYS A 125 69.57 6.27 4.46
N LYS A 126 68.77 5.66 5.36
CA LYS A 126 68.23 6.10 6.68
C LYS A 126 67.30 7.34 6.73
N THR A 127 66.00 7.26 7.04
CA THR A 127 65.25 6.84 8.25
C THR A 127 64.57 8.08 8.84
N SER A 128 63.24 8.15 8.78
CA SER A 128 62.40 8.51 9.93
C SER A 128 60.96 8.07 9.64
N GLN A 129 60.49 7.18 10.50
CA GLN A 129 59.14 6.62 10.47
C GLN A 129 58.17 7.67 11.01
N GLU A 130 57.11 7.98 10.27
CA GLU A 130 55.87 8.45 10.88
C GLU A 130 54.78 7.42 10.55
N LYS A 131 54.55 6.54 11.52
CA LYS A 131 53.55 5.48 11.47
C LYS A 131 52.16 6.13 11.47
N GLN A 132 51.52 6.21 10.32
CA GLN A 132 50.06 6.33 10.27
C GLN A 132 49.44 5.03 10.78
N LYS A 133 49.12 5.01 12.07
CA LYS A 133 48.27 4.02 12.71
C LYS A 133 46.84 4.29 12.27
N THR A 134 46.42 3.74 11.13
CA THR A 134 45.02 3.71 10.73
C THR A 134 44.25 2.86 11.75
N ARG A 135 43.57 3.54 12.67
CA ARG A 135 42.76 2.90 13.71
C ARG A 135 41.55 2.26 13.04
N ALA A 136 41.15 1.10 13.55
CA ALA A 136 39.93 0.36 13.20
C ALA A 136 38.61 1.16 13.44
N SER A 137 38.69 2.47 13.67
CA SER A 137 37.57 3.39 13.88
C SER A 137 36.92 3.87 12.58
N ASP A 138 37.58 3.70 11.45
CA ASP A 138 37.14 4.25 10.16
C ASP A 138 36.36 3.23 9.30
N LEU A 139 36.24 1.98 9.77
CA LEU A 139 35.51 0.90 9.10
C LEU A 139 34.23 0.57 9.88
N PRO A 140 33.12 0.24 9.19
CA PRO A 140 31.90 -0.18 9.87
C PRO A 140 32.14 -1.50 10.62
N PRO A 141 31.47 -1.72 11.77
CA PRO A 141 31.58 -2.98 12.50
C PRO A 141 31.21 -4.16 11.59
N SER A 142 31.99 -5.24 11.68
CA SER A 142 32.05 -6.38 10.75
C SER A 142 30.74 -7.21 10.61
N GLY A 143 29.62 -6.73 11.15
CA GLY A 143 28.29 -7.35 11.07
C GLY A 143 27.33 -6.72 10.05
N PHE A 144 27.67 -5.57 9.44
CA PHE A 144 26.76 -4.90 8.47
C PHE A 144 27.00 -5.28 7.01
N ILE A 145 28.08 -6.00 6.70
CA ILE A 145 28.32 -6.56 5.37
C ILE A 145 27.77 -7.99 5.39
N SER A 146 26.45 -8.14 5.26
CA SER A 146 25.83 -9.44 5.04
C SER A 146 24.93 -9.43 3.81
N LYS A 147 25.50 -10.07 2.79
CA LYS A 147 24.89 -11.00 1.83
C LYS A 147 23.90 -10.40 0.83
N SER A 148 24.45 -10.07 -0.33
CA SER A 148 23.82 -10.33 -1.62
C SER A 148 24.50 -11.53 -2.26
#